data_AF-R9K296-F1
#
_entry.id   AF-R9K296-F1
#
_cell.length_a   1.000
_cell.length_b   1.000
_cell.length_c   1.000
_cell.angle_alpha   90.00
_cell.angle_beta   90.00
_cell.angle_gamma   90.00
#
_symmetry.space_group_name_H-M   'P 1'
#
loop_
_entity.id
_entity.type
_entity.pdbx_description
1 polymer ?
#
loop_
_entity_poly.entity_id
_entity_poly.type
_entity_poly.pdbx_seq_one_letter_code
_entity_poly.pdbx_strand_id
1 'polypeptide(L)'
;MDKKQRLSESDTIILSLHDRWWGKVLAGEKPLEIRKTRPAGKGPYRVLVYVTGTGEIKGEFVCKDFLKIPTIPEIKDGEAQKGSCLTGQQLKEYAGESGKPLWGWYVSQVKEYYTPHKLSLYGLKRPPQSWQYYRGEEVPDVMTINQLANICGYFFNAEFDPDSELSPNNGYNCRHEGQQEKDGGVGCCCQWSCPLENVIPADEEDCEKYGLDYEDGEFVLVYGKGKW
;
A
#
# COMPACT_ATOMS: atom_id res chain seq x y z
N MET A 1 -31.56 -6.04 -9.03
CA MET A 1 -30.96 -4.82 -8.46
C MET A 1 -29.96 -5.27 -7.41
N ASP A 2 -28.77 -5.66 -7.86
CA ASP A 2 -27.76 -6.24 -6.98
C ASP A 2 -27.08 -5.14 -6.19
N LYS A 3 -27.32 -5.16 -4.89
CA LYS A 3 -26.51 -4.43 -3.92
C LYS A 3 -25.12 -5.06 -3.92
N LYS A 4 -24.26 -4.59 -4.83
CA LYS A 4 -22.81 -4.85 -4.79
C LYS A 4 -22.34 -4.40 -3.41
N GLN A 5 -22.07 -5.38 -2.55
CA GLN A 5 -21.75 -5.22 -1.14
C GLN A 5 -20.56 -4.27 -1.03
N ARG A 6 -20.76 -3.15 -0.32
CA ARG A 6 -19.73 -2.13 -0.11
C ARG A 6 -18.64 -2.76 0.76
N LEU A 7 -17.53 -3.16 0.14
CA LEU A 7 -16.53 -4.06 0.73
C LEU A 7 -15.46 -3.38 1.62
N SER A 8 -15.61 -2.11 2.03
CA SER A 8 -14.67 -1.46 2.95
C SER A 8 -15.37 -0.64 4.05
N GLU A 9 -14.95 -0.84 5.30
CA GLU A 9 -15.34 0.00 6.45
C GLU A 9 -14.62 1.36 6.46
N SER A 10 -13.54 1.49 5.69
CA SER A 10 -12.79 2.73 5.46
C SER A 10 -12.91 3.20 4.01
N ASP A 11 -13.16 4.48 3.79
CA ASP A 11 -13.15 5.09 2.46
C ASP A 11 -11.72 5.09 1.87
N THR A 12 -11.60 4.81 0.57
CA THR A 12 -10.31 4.83 -0.14
C THR A 12 -10.08 6.17 -0.84
N ILE A 13 -8.84 6.65 -0.82
CA ILE A 13 -8.38 7.89 -1.45
C ILE A 13 -7.17 7.58 -2.31
N ILE A 14 -7.07 8.22 -3.47
CA ILE A 14 -5.82 8.28 -4.23
C ILE A 14 -5.23 9.68 -4.03
N LEU A 15 -3.98 9.74 -3.60
CA LEU A 15 -3.23 10.96 -3.30
C LEU A 15 -1.93 10.99 -4.11
N SER A 16 -1.63 12.15 -4.70
CA SER A 16 -0.42 12.34 -5.51
C SER A 16 0.73 12.87 -4.66
N LEU A 17 1.85 12.16 -4.60
CA LEU A 17 3.03 12.52 -3.82
C LEU A 17 4.28 12.52 -4.70
N HIS A 18 5.21 13.46 -4.49
CA HIS A 18 6.50 13.39 -5.18
C HIS A 18 7.36 12.25 -4.63
N ASP A 19 8.15 11.62 -5.50
CA ASP A 19 9.00 10.47 -5.18
C ASP A 19 9.88 10.69 -3.92
N ARG A 20 10.54 11.85 -3.82
CA ARG A 20 11.33 12.23 -2.62
C ARG A 20 10.54 12.18 -1.31
N TRP A 21 9.24 12.49 -1.34
CA TRP A 21 8.40 12.50 -0.15
C TRP A 21 7.84 11.12 0.14
N TRP A 22 7.58 10.33 -0.91
CA TRP A 22 7.24 8.92 -0.77
C TRP A 22 8.37 8.14 -0.11
N GLY A 23 9.62 8.35 -0.52
CA GLY A 23 10.78 7.74 0.13
C GLY A 23 10.88 8.06 1.62
N LYS A 24 10.56 9.29 2.05
CA LYS A 24 10.53 9.67 3.47
C LYS A 24 9.37 9.05 4.25
N VAL A 25 8.23 8.81 3.59
CA VAL A 25 7.09 8.09 4.17
C VAL A 25 7.48 6.63 4.41
N LEU A 26 8.10 5.98 3.42
CA LEU A 26 8.60 4.61 3.52
C LEU A 26 9.65 4.46 4.64
N ALA A 27 10.58 5.42 4.75
CA ALA A 27 11.59 5.42 5.80
C ALA A 27 11.02 5.73 7.21
N GLY A 28 9.72 6.04 7.34
CA GLY A 28 9.10 6.45 8.61
C GLY A 28 9.51 7.84 9.08
N GLU A 29 10.29 8.58 8.30
CA GLU A 29 10.77 9.93 8.64
C GLU A 29 9.67 11.00 8.52
N LYS A 30 8.66 10.74 7.68
CA LYS A 30 7.54 11.67 7.41
C LYS A 30 6.21 11.11 7.91
N PRO A 31 5.94 11.16 9.23
CA PRO A 31 4.67 10.70 9.80
C PRO A 31 3.48 11.63 9.51
N LEU A 32 3.69 12.80 8.90
CA LEU A 32 2.64 13.77 8.60
C LEU A 32 2.71 14.28 7.16
N GLU A 33 1.66 14.00 6.37
CA GLU A 33 1.53 14.51 5.00
C GLU A 33 0.72 15.81 4.95
N ILE A 34 1.25 16.85 4.31
CA ILE A 34 0.65 18.19 4.36
C ILE A 34 -0.22 18.46 3.13
N ARG A 35 -1.47 18.86 3.36
CA ARG A 35 -2.44 19.21 2.30
C ARG A 35 -3.23 20.45 2.64
N LYS A 36 -3.69 21.16 1.60
CA LYS A 36 -4.60 22.30 1.76
C LYS A 36 -6.01 21.90 2.20
N THR A 37 -6.41 20.66 1.91
CA THR A 37 -7.74 20.14 2.20
C THR A 37 -7.65 18.74 2.79
N ARG A 38 -8.73 18.33 3.46
CA ARG A 38 -8.92 16.97 3.96
C ARG A 38 -10.31 16.43 3.57
N PRO A 39 -10.52 15.11 3.60
CA PRO A 39 -11.82 14.47 3.54
C PRO A 39 -12.77 15.00 4.61
N ALA A 40 -14.07 14.96 4.34
CA ALA A 40 -15.09 15.50 5.24
C ALA A 40 -15.21 14.68 6.53
N GLY A 41 -15.10 13.35 6.43
CA GLY A 41 -15.20 12.43 7.56
C GLY A 41 -13.97 12.39 8.45
N LYS A 42 -14.05 11.61 9.53
CA LYS A 42 -12.96 11.42 10.50
C LYS A 42 -12.00 10.28 10.12
N GLY A 43 -12.36 9.46 9.14
CA GLY A 43 -11.60 8.25 8.79
C GLY A 43 -12.02 7.03 9.62
N PRO A 44 -11.22 5.94 9.59
CA PRO A 44 -9.93 5.84 8.90
C PRO A 44 -10.07 5.87 7.37
N TYR A 45 -9.02 6.31 6.69
CA TYR A 45 -8.91 6.30 5.23
C TYR A 45 -7.75 5.42 4.79
N ARG A 46 -7.99 4.56 3.79
CA ARG A 46 -6.92 3.93 3.03
C ARG A 46 -6.47 4.91 1.96
N VAL A 47 -5.18 5.25 1.94
CA VAL A 47 -4.62 6.24 1.02
C VAL A 47 -3.65 5.54 0.08
N LEU A 48 -4.09 5.35 -1.16
CA LEU A 48 -3.27 4.90 -2.28
C LEU A 48 -2.37 6.05 -2.75
N VAL A 49 -1.07 5.79 -2.90
CA VAL A 49 -0.07 6.80 -3.22
C VAL A 49 0.33 6.71 -4.69
N TYR A 50 -0.18 7.66 -5.47
CA TYR A 50 0.34 7.93 -6.81
C TYR A 50 1.66 8.69 -6.70
N VAL A 51 2.72 8.17 -7.31
CA VAL A 51 4.01 8.88 -7.31
C VAL A 51 4.15 9.73 -8.57
N THR A 52 4.27 11.05 -8.39
CA THR A 52 4.22 12.03 -9.49
C THR A 52 5.25 11.72 -10.57
N GLY A 53 4.80 11.64 -11.82
CA GLY A 53 5.65 11.44 -13.00
C GLY A 53 5.91 9.98 -13.35
N THR A 54 5.46 9.03 -12.53
CA THR A 54 5.68 7.59 -12.76
C THR A 54 4.57 6.94 -13.57
N GLY A 55 3.34 7.46 -13.47
CA GLY A 55 2.17 6.80 -14.05
C GLY A 55 1.58 5.70 -13.17
N GLU A 56 2.10 5.54 -11.94
CA GLU A 56 1.84 4.37 -11.09
C GLU A 56 1.44 4.75 -9.67
N ILE A 57 0.65 3.87 -9.04
CA ILE A 57 0.45 3.78 -7.60
C ILE A 57 1.56 2.87 -7.06
N LYS A 58 2.42 3.38 -6.19
CA LYS A 58 3.57 2.62 -5.65
C LYS A 58 3.31 1.98 -4.28
N GLY A 59 2.16 2.24 -3.68
CA GLY A 59 1.86 1.73 -2.35
C GLY A 59 0.71 2.47 -1.71
N GLU A 60 0.62 2.32 -0.39
CA GLU A 60 -0.46 2.85 0.41
C GLU A 60 -0.05 3.15 1.85
N PHE A 61 -0.91 3.89 2.54
CA PHE A 61 -0.86 4.04 3.99
C PHE A 61 -2.27 4.26 4.54
N VAL A 62 -2.43 4.12 5.86
CA VAL A 62 -3.67 4.44 6.57
C VAL A 62 -3.57 5.81 7.22
N CYS A 63 -4.57 6.66 6.94
CA CYS A 63 -4.77 7.94 7.59
C CYS A 63 -5.93 7.86 8.59
N LYS A 64 -5.63 7.84 9.88
CA LYS A 64 -6.64 7.70 10.95
C LYS A 64 -7.15 9.02 11.48
N ASP A 65 -6.36 10.08 11.39
CA ASP A 65 -6.70 11.39 11.94
C ASP A 65 -6.00 12.54 11.20
N PHE A 66 -6.39 13.77 11.51
CA PHE A 66 -5.87 14.98 10.87
C PHE A 66 -5.45 16.05 11.87
N LEU A 67 -4.25 16.60 11.69
CA LEU A 67 -3.77 17.79 12.40
C LEU A 67 -4.22 19.06 11.65
N LYS A 68 -4.98 19.94 12.31
CA LYS A 68 -5.29 21.27 11.75
C LYS A 68 -4.13 22.22 12.05
N ILE A 69 -3.57 22.84 11.02
CA ILE A 69 -2.40 23.73 11.12
C ILE A 69 -2.84 25.15 10.75
N PRO A 70 -3.06 26.05 11.73
CA PRO A 70 -3.39 27.45 11.47
C PRO A 70 -2.26 28.18 10.74
N THR A 71 -2.61 29.01 9.77
CA THR A 71 -1.65 29.79 8.97
C THR A 71 -1.57 31.26 9.36
N ILE A 72 -2.48 31.73 10.24
CA ILE A 72 -2.58 33.09 10.77
C ILE A 72 -2.50 33.04 12.31
N PRO A 73 -1.77 33.97 12.98
CA PRO A 73 -0.94 35.04 12.41
C PRO A 73 0.36 34.54 11.78
N GLU A 74 0.87 33.39 12.23
CA GLU A 74 1.96 32.65 11.59
C GLU A 74 1.90 31.18 11.98
N ILE A 75 2.50 30.31 11.15
CA ILE A 75 2.63 28.88 11.46
C ILE A 75 3.65 28.73 12.61
N LYS A 76 3.16 28.42 13.81
CA LYS A 76 3.98 28.12 15.01
C LYS A 76 3.98 26.64 15.39
N ASP A 77 3.72 25.77 14.42
CA ASP A 77 3.47 24.36 14.69
C ASP A 77 4.76 23.54 14.55
N GLY A 78 5.45 23.35 15.68
CA GLY A 78 6.65 22.52 15.76
C GLY A 78 6.39 21.04 15.48
N GLU A 79 5.16 20.56 15.72
CA GLU A 79 4.76 19.20 15.36
C GLU A 79 4.63 19.07 13.84
N ALA A 80 3.97 20.03 13.19
CA ALA A 80 3.83 20.05 11.74
C ALA A 80 5.19 20.07 11.04
N GLN A 81 6.14 20.89 11.50
CA GLN A 81 7.48 20.95 10.91
C GLN A 81 8.26 19.63 11.09
N LYS A 82 8.26 19.08 12.31
CA LYS A 82 8.96 17.82 12.61
C LYS A 82 8.36 16.65 11.85
N GLY A 83 7.03 16.50 11.89
CA GLY A 83 6.35 15.35 11.28
C GLY A 83 6.25 15.41 9.76
N SER A 84 6.34 16.59 9.15
CA SER A 84 6.25 16.72 7.68
C SER A 84 7.59 16.79 6.96
N CYS A 85 8.70 16.93 7.69
CA CYS A 85 10.02 17.24 7.17
C CYS A 85 10.08 18.55 6.37
N LEU A 86 9.19 19.50 6.67
CA LEU A 86 9.14 20.83 6.06
C LEU A 86 9.56 21.91 7.05
N THR A 87 10.27 22.90 6.54
CA THR A 87 10.54 24.14 7.28
C THR A 87 9.27 24.99 7.40
N GLY A 88 9.22 25.89 8.38
CA GLY A 88 8.14 26.87 8.49
C GLY A 88 7.98 27.73 7.24
N GLN A 89 9.08 28.03 6.54
CA GLN A 89 9.04 28.75 5.27
C GLN A 89 8.37 27.93 4.16
N GLN A 90 8.74 26.65 3.98
CA GLN A 90 8.10 25.78 3.00
C GLN A 90 6.61 25.58 3.27
N LEU A 91 6.20 25.51 4.54
CA LEU A 91 4.78 25.45 4.92
C LEU A 91 4.05 26.75 4.55
N LYS A 92 4.66 27.92 4.79
CA LYS A 92 4.10 29.23 4.41
C LYS A 92 3.95 29.34 2.89
N GLU A 93 4.99 28.98 2.13
CA GLU A 93 4.97 28.95 0.66
C GLU A 93 3.87 28.03 0.13
N TYR A 94 3.74 26.84 0.71
CA TYR A 94 2.70 25.90 0.32
C TYR A 94 1.29 26.42 0.64
N ALA A 95 1.07 27.02 1.81
CA ALA A 95 -0.20 27.63 2.20
C ALA A 95 -0.63 28.74 1.23
N GLY A 96 0.33 29.55 0.77
CA GLY A 96 0.08 30.75 -0.01
C GLY A 96 -0.68 31.81 0.80
N GLU A 97 -1.27 32.79 0.11
CA GLU A 97 -1.85 33.99 0.73
C GLU A 97 -3.30 33.83 1.19
N SER A 98 -3.89 32.64 1.04
CA SER A 98 -5.34 32.44 1.27
C SER A 98 -5.79 32.58 2.73
N GLY A 99 -4.86 32.53 3.69
CA GLY A 99 -5.18 32.52 5.13
C GLY A 99 -5.91 31.26 5.63
N LYS A 100 -6.17 30.29 4.74
CA LYS A 100 -6.81 29.02 5.11
C LYS A 100 -5.82 28.12 5.84
N PRO A 101 -6.29 27.31 6.81
CA PRO A 101 -5.43 26.36 7.50
C PRO A 101 -4.92 25.28 6.53
N LEU A 102 -3.73 24.76 6.81
CA LEU A 102 -3.26 23.50 6.26
C LEU A 102 -3.76 22.33 7.12
N TRP A 103 -3.67 21.13 6.55
CA TRP A 103 -4.02 19.89 7.20
C TRP A 103 -2.86 18.91 7.11
N GLY A 104 -2.40 18.43 8.26
CA GLY A 104 -1.51 17.28 8.36
C GLY A 104 -2.33 16.00 8.41
N TRP A 105 -2.01 15.06 7.54
CA TRP A 105 -2.61 13.74 7.48
C TRP A 105 -1.65 12.78 8.16
N TYR A 106 -2.05 12.16 9.26
CA TYR A 106 -1.18 11.22 9.96
C TYR A 106 -0.98 9.96 9.11
N VAL A 107 0.27 9.61 8.88
CA VAL A 107 0.68 8.45 8.10
C VAL A 107 0.94 7.29 9.04
N SER A 108 0.32 6.14 8.76
CA SER A 108 0.51 4.91 9.54
C SER A 108 0.33 3.69 8.65
N GLN A 109 0.84 2.52 9.06
CA GLN A 109 0.69 1.26 8.29
C GLN A 109 1.10 1.43 6.83
N VAL A 110 2.28 2.00 6.60
CA VAL A 110 2.80 2.24 5.26
C VAL A 110 3.14 0.90 4.63
N LYS A 111 2.69 0.71 3.38
CA LYS A 111 2.99 -0.45 2.56
C LYS A 111 3.49 0.02 1.20
N GLU A 112 4.67 -0.42 0.80
CA GLU A 112 5.12 -0.34 -0.58
C GLU A 112 4.56 -1.54 -1.34
N TYR A 113 4.06 -1.31 -2.56
CA TYR A 113 3.67 -2.41 -3.44
C TYR A 113 4.91 -2.96 -4.10
N TYR A 114 5.01 -4.29 -4.09
CA TYR A 114 6.13 -4.95 -4.76
C TYR A 114 6.07 -4.70 -6.27
N THR A 115 4.88 -4.86 -6.84
CA THR A 115 4.60 -4.52 -8.23
C THR A 115 3.84 -3.19 -8.26
N PRO A 116 4.46 -2.06 -8.68
CA PRO A 116 3.74 -0.80 -8.84
C PRO A 116 2.55 -0.95 -9.78
N HIS A 117 1.40 -0.41 -9.39
CA HIS A 117 0.18 -0.54 -10.15
C HIS A 117 0.04 0.62 -11.13
N LYS A 118 -0.13 0.32 -12.42
CA LYS A 118 -0.50 1.35 -13.41
C LYS A 118 -1.77 2.06 -12.97
N LEU A 119 -1.78 3.39 -13.09
CA LEU A 119 -2.93 4.21 -12.70
C LEU A 119 -4.24 3.80 -13.42
N SER A 120 -4.11 3.26 -14.64
CA SER A 120 -5.22 2.74 -15.44
C SER A 120 -5.98 1.58 -14.77
N LEU A 121 -5.33 0.78 -13.92
CA LEU A 121 -5.98 -0.29 -13.15
C LEU A 121 -7.07 0.25 -12.22
N TYR A 122 -6.93 1.51 -11.79
CA TYR A 122 -7.92 2.21 -10.98
C TYR A 122 -8.98 2.93 -11.82
N GLY A 123 -9.04 2.70 -13.14
CA GLY A 123 -9.97 3.36 -14.05
C GLY A 123 -9.71 4.86 -14.24
N LEU A 124 -8.52 5.34 -13.85
CA LEU A 124 -8.15 6.75 -13.92
C LEU A 124 -7.27 7.02 -15.15
N LYS A 125 -7.67 8.01 -15.95
CA LYS A 125 -6.89 8.48 -17.11
C LYS A 125 -5.79 9.48 -16.74
N ARG A 126 -5.94 10.16 -15.60
CA ARG A 126 -5.00 11.19 -15.11
C ARG A 126 -4.93 11.12 -13.58
N PRO A 127 -3.77 11.40 -12.99
CA PRO A 127 -3.63 11.42 -11.54
C PRO A 127 -4.40 12.61 -10.95
N PRO A 128 -4.81 12.52 -9.67
CA PRO A 128 -5.43 13.66 -9.00
C PRO A 128 -4.41 14.80 -8.85
N GLN A 129 -4.88 16.05 -8.94
CA GLN A 129 -4.03 17.22 -8.70
C GLN A 129 -3.50 17.27 -7.26
N SER A 130 -4.30 16.79 -6.30
CA SER A 130 -3.89 16.66 -4.89
C SER A 130 -4.31 15.29 -4.36
N TRP A 131 -5.61 15.06 -4.24
CA TRP A 131 -6.20 13.78 -3.87
C TRP A 131 -7.64 13.69 -4.40
N GLN A 132 -8.19 12.48 -4.46
CA GLN A 132 -9.61 12.23 -4.76
C GLN A 132 -10.10 10.97 -4.06
N TYR A 133 -11.41 10.87 -3.80
CA TYR A 133 -12.00 9.60 -3.37
C TYR A 133 -11.91 8.57 -4.49
N TYR A 134 -11.54 7.35 -4.13
CA TYR A 134 -11.62 6.20 -5.02
C TYR A 134 -12.85 5.37 -4.68
N ARG A 135 -13.66 5.07 -5.70
CA ARG A 135 -14.92 4.32 -5.59
C ARG A 135 -14.98 3.15 -6.59
N GLY A 136 -13.84 2.81 -7.20
CA GLY A 136 -13.74 1.68 -8.12
C GLY A 136 -13.66 0.35 -7.37
N GLU A 137 -13.33 -0.70 -8.11
CA GLU A 137 -13.15 -2.04 -7.57
C GLU A 137 -11.85 -2.15 -6.79
N GLU A 138 -11.77 -3.12 -5.88
CA GLU A 138 -10.54 -3.38 -5.15
C GLU A 138 -9.46 -3.87 -6.12
N VAL A 139 -8.29 -3.24 -6.10
CA VAL A 139 -7.12 -3.65 -6.88
C VAL A 139 -6.17 -4.36 -5.90
N PRO A 140 -6.01 -5.70 -5.97
CA PRO A 140 -5.06 -6.41 -5.13
C PRO A 140 -3.63 -6.01 -5.46
N ASP A 141 -2.73 -6.17 -4.49
CA ASP A 141 -1.29 -6.15 -4.74
C ASP A 141 -0.89 -7.46 -5.41
N VAL A 142 0.02 -7.42 -6.37
CA VAL A 142 0.51 -8.63 -7.05
C VAL A 142 1.98 -8.78 -6.77
N MET A 143 2.36 -9.95 -6.27
CA MET A 143 3.72 -10.23 -5.85
C MET A 143 4.02 -11.71 -6.07
N THR A 144 5.29 -12.06 -6.05
CA THR A 144 5.70 -13.46 -6.08
C THR A 144 5.33 -14.14 -4.76
N ILE A 145 5.13 -15.46 -4.80
CA ILE A 145 4.94 -16.27 -3.60
C ILE A 145 6.10 -16.09 -2.61
N ASN A 146 7.31 -15.86 -3.12
CA ASN A 146 8.50 -15.63 -2.31
C ASN A 146 8.47 -14.28 -1.59
N GLN A 147 7.95 -13.23 -2.22
CA GLN A 147 7.75 -11.95 -1.55
C GLN A 147 6.66 -12.04 -0.50
N LEU A 148 5.57 -12.73 -0.82
CA LEU A 148 4.52 -12.98 0.16
C LEU A 148 5.10 -13.69 1.39
N ALA A 149 5.89 -14.75 1.19
CA ALA A 149 6.53 -15.46 2.30
C ALA A 149 7.38 -14.53 3.18
N ASN A 150 8.16 -13.62 2.58
CA ASN A 150 8.99 -12.66 3.32
C ASN A 150 8.19 -11.68 4.18
N ILE A 151 6.97 -11.33 3.79
CA ILE A 151 6.15 -10.34 4.50
C ILE A 151 5.02 -10.97 5.33
N CYS A 152 4.72 -12.26 5.14
CA CYS A 152 3.54 -12.86 5.75
C CYS A 152 3.66 -13.09 7.26
N GLY A 153 4.88 -13.07 7.82
CA GLY A 153 5.12 -13.25 9.25
C GLY A 153 5.05 -14.70 9.75
N TYR A 154 4.56 -15.64 8.94
CA TYR A 154 4.53 -17.09 9.24
C TYR A 154 5.73 -17.85 8.69
N PHE A 155 6.67 -17.12 8.10
CA PHE A 155 7.86 -17.66 7.47
C PHE A 155 8.99 -17.89 8.48
N PHE A 156 9.66 -19.06 8.40
CA PHE A 156 10.83 -19.40 9.24
C PHE A 156 11.82 -20.28 8.47
N ASN A 157 13.11 -20.21 8.81
CA ASN A 157 14.19 -21.04 8.24
C ASN A 157 14.17 -21.15 6.70
N ALA A 158 14.84 -20.21 6.03
CA ALA A 158 15.14 -20.30 4.61
C ALA A 158 16.41 -21.12 4.43
N GLU A 159 16.36 -22.24 3.73
CA GLU A 159 17.57 -22.79 3.10
C GLU A 159 17.21 -23.12 1.66
N PHE A 160 17.79 -22.38 0.74
CA PHE A 160 17.63 -22.62 -0.68
C PHE A 160 18.42 -23.90 -1.00
N ASP A 161 17.71 -25.00 -1.28
CA ASP A 161 18.31 -26.23 -1.78
C ASP A 161 18.28 -26.22 -3.32
N PRO A 162 19.41 -25.93 -3.98
CA PRO A 162 19.48 -25.88 -5.44
C PRO A 162 19.35 -27.25 -6.11
N ASP A 163 19.47 -28.35 -5.35
CA ASP A 163 19.53 -29.71 -5.87
C ASP A 163 18.20 -30.48 -5.70
N SER A 164 17.17 -29.84 -5.11
CA SER A 164 15.86 -30.47 -4.91
C SER A 164 15.04 -30.56 -6.21
N GLU A 165 14.56 -31.77 -6.56
CA GLU A 165 13.69 -32.01 -7.73
C GLU A 165 12.31 -31.34 -7.62
N LEU A 166 11.86 -31.12 -6.39
CA LEU A 166 10.69 -30.33 -6.05
C LEU A 166 11.23 -29.11 -5.30
N SER A 167 11.23 -27.93 -5.93
CA SER A 167 11.44 -26.68 -5.21
C SER A 167 10.07 -26.12 -4.88
N PRO A 168 9.40 -26.57 -3.80
CA PRO A 168 8.28 -25.83 -3.30
C PRO A 168 8.87 -24.49 -2.83
N ASN A 169 8.68 -23.45 -3.64
CA ASN A 169 8.74 -22.05 -3.24
C ASN A 169 10.11 -21.62 -2.64
N ASN A 170 11.19 -21.86 -3.40
CA ASN A 170 12.54 -21.33 -3.18
C ASN A 170 13.09 -21.47 -1.74
N GLY A 171 12.75 -22.56 -1.04
CA GLY A 171 13.40 -22.95 0.22
C GLY A 171 12.77 -22.40 1.50
N TYR A 172 11.50 -21.95 1.46
CA TYR A 172 10.87 -21.30 2.61
C TYR A 172 9.88 -22.20 3.38
N ASN A 173 10.18 -22.47 4.67
CA ASN A 173 9.26 -23.18 5.57
C ASN A 173 8.18 -22.22 6.14
N CYS A 174 6.91 -22.59 6.01
CA CYS A 174 5.78 -21.81 6.51
C CYS A 174 5.07 -22.50 7.68
N ARG A 175 4.66 -21.74 8.71
CA ARG A 175 3.96 -22.26 9.92
C ARG A 175 2.50 -21.85 10.05
N HIS A 176 1.80 -21.54 8.96
CA HIS A 176 0.37 -21.32 9.12
C HIS A 176 -0.29 -22.56 9.76
N GLU A 177 -1.09 -22.37 10.80
CA GLU A 177 -1.76 -23.47 11.53
C GLU A 177 -2.70 -24.30 10.62
N GLY A 178 -3.13 -23.72 9.50
CA GLY A 178 -3.94 -24.38 8.47
C GLY A 178 -3.16 -24.95 7.29
N GLN A 179 -1.83 -24.81 7.23
CA GLN A 179 -1.05 -25.36 6.12
C GLN A 179 -0.97 -26.88 6.22
N GLN A 180 -1.38 -27.55 5.15
CA GLN A 180 -1.37 -29.01 5.02
C GLN A 180 -0.21 -29.52 4.18
N GLU A 181 0.32 -28.69 3.27
CA GLU A 181 1.47 -29.05 2.43
C GLU A 181 2.75 -29.15 3.26
N LYS A 182 3.43 -30.30 3.14
CA LYS A 182 4.67 -30.58 3.86
C LYS A 182 5.68 -31.25 2.95
N ASP A 183 6.93 -30.82 3.07
CA ASP A 183 8.09 -31.49 2.51
C ASP A 183 9.06 -31.86 3.65
N GLY A 184 9.55 -33.10 3.67
CA GLY A 184 10.40 -33.59 4.76
C GLY A 184 9.79 -33.50 6.17
N GLY A 185 8.46 -33.33 6.29
CA GLY A 185 7.76 -33.11 7.56
C GLY A 185 7.64 -31.64 8.00
N VAL A 186 8.14 -30.71 7.19
CA VAL A 186 8.08 -29.26 7.43
C VAL A 186 7.08 -28.61 6.47
N GLY A 187 6.31 -27.60 6.93
CA GLY A 187 5.30 -26.95 6.09
C GLY A 187 5.90 -26.09 4.97
N CYS A 188 5.33 -26.16 3.77
CA CYS A 188 5.80 -25.41 2.57
C CYS A 188 4.78 -24.33 2.15
N CYS A 189 5.23 -23.22 1.55
CA CYS A 189 4.37 -22.11 1.14
C CYS A 189 4.05 -22.13 -0.36
N CYS A 190 3.03 -22.85 -0.81
CA CYS A 190 2.64 -22.83 -2.22
C CYS A 190 1.52 -21.82 -2.48
N GLN A 191 1.41 -21.29 -3.71
CA GLN A 191 0.34 -20.36 -4.06
C GLN A 191 -1.05 -20.95 -3.78
N TRP A 192 -1.27 -22.23 -4.08
CA TRP A 192 -2.56 -22.91 -3.98
C TRP A 192 -2.90 -23.41 -2.58
N SER A 193 -1.91 -23.47 -1.68
CA SER A 193 -2.08 -24.01 -0.33
C SER A 193 -1.97 -22.96 0.77
N CYS A 194 -1.75 -21.68 0.40
CA CYS A 194 -1.74 -20.59 1.34
C CYS A 194 -3.12 -20.49 2.05
N PRO A 195 -3.19 -20.63 3.39
CA PRO A 195 -4.45 -20.58 4.10
C PRO A 195 -4.92 -19.14 4.40
N LEU A 196 -4.18 -18.12 3.95
CA LEU A 196 -4.61 -16.73 4.07
C LEU A 196 -5.76 -16.47 3.10
N GLU A 197 -6.94 -16.16 3.63
CA GLU A 197 -8.17 -15.97 2.84
C GLU A 197 -8.08 -14.83 1.80
N ASN A 198 -7.12 -13.91 1.95
CA ASN A 198 -6.91 -12.76 1.07
C ASN A 198 -5.79 -12.95 0.06
N VAL A 199 -5.21 -14.15 -0.02
CA VAL A 199 -4.18 -14.52 -0.98
C VAL A 199 -4.80 -15.49 -1.98
N ILE A 200 -4.75 -15.14 -3.26
CA ILE A 200 -5.31 -15.95 -4.35
C ILE A 200 -4.20 -16.20 -5.37
N PRO A 201 -4.01 -17.45 -5.86
CA PRO A 201 -3.16 -17.73 -7.02
C PRO A 201 -3.51 -16.80 -8.19
N ALA A 202 -2.52 -16.17 -8.80
CA ALA A 202 -2.73 -15.39 -10.01
C ALA A 202 -2.72 -16.33 -11.22
N ASP A 203 -3.62 -16.10 -12.18
CA ASP A 203 -3.61 -16.80 -13.47
C ASP A 203 -2.95 -15.97 -14.58
N GLU A 204 -3.01 -16.46 -15.81
CA GLU A 204 -2.45 -15.79 -16.99
C GLU A 204 -3.14 -14.43 -17.27
N GLU A 205 -4.47 -14.34 -17.10
CA GLU A 205 -5.23 -13.12 -17.32
C GLU A 205 -4.87 -12.06 -16.26
N ASP A 206 -4.71 -12.49 -15.02
CA ASP A 206 -4.21 -11.64 -13.94
C ASP A 206 -2.81 -11.10 -14.30
N CYS A 207 -1.86 -11.96 -14.66
CA CYS A 207 -0.50 -11.53 -15.00
C CYS A 207 -0.49 -10.54 -16.17
N GLU A 208 -1.23 -10.80 -17.25
CA GLU A 208 -1.36 -9.89 -18.40
C GLU A 208 -1.89 -8.52 -17.95
N LYS A 209 -2.90 -8.48 -17.09
CA LYS A 209 -3.50 -7.25 -16.57
C LYS A 209 -2.48 -6.38 -15.82
N TYR A 210 -1.58 -6.99 -15.06
CA TYR A 210 -0.50 -6.27 -14.36
C TYR A 210 0.74 -6.04 -15.23
N GLY A 211 0.81 -6.64 -16.43
CA GLY A 211 1.95 -6.57 -17.33
C GLY A 211 3.14 -7.40 -16.85
N LEU A 212 2.83 -8.55 -16.25
CA LEU A 212 3.79 -9.57 -15.79
C LEU A 212 3.80 -10.73 -16.79
N ASP A 213 4.97 -11.35 -16.98
CA ASP A 213 5.08 -12.59 -17.73
C ASP A 213 4.61 -13.74 -16.83
N TYR A 214 3.55 -14.44 -17.24
CA TYR A 214 2.97 -15.52 -16.44
C TYR A 214 3.97 -16.68 -16.26
N GLU A 215 4.12 -17.12 -15.02
CA GLU A 215 4.82 -18.35 -14.65
C GLU A 215 3.95 -19.12 -13.66
N ASP A 216 3.68 -20.39 -13.97
CA ASP A 216 2.85 -21.26 -13.14
C ASP A 216 3.48 -21.43 -11.75
N GLY A 217 2.72 -21.11 -10.70
CA GLY A 217 3.23 -21.21 -9.33
C GLY A 217 3.83 -19.93 -8.75
N GLU A 218 4.10 -18.90 -9.57
CA GLU A 218 4.97 -17.80 -9.15
C GLU A 218 4.22 -16.64 -8.49
N PHE A 219 3.07 -16.22 -9.03
CA PHE A 219 2.40 -14.98 -8.62
C PHE A 219 1.14 -15.20 -7.80
N VAL A 220 0.90 -14.30 -6.86
CA VAL A 220 -0.30 -14.26 -6.03
C VAL A 220 -0.89 -12.86 -5.97
N LEU A 221 -2.22 -12.80 -5.97
CA LEU A 221 -3.00 -11.60 -5.68
C LEU A 221 -3.23 -11.49 -4.16
N VAL A 222 -2.82 -10.37 -3.58
CA VAL A 222 -2.95 -10.08 -2.14
C VAL A 222 -3.91 -8.92 -1.93
N TYR A 223 -5.11 -9.24 -1.45
CA TYR A 223 -6.13 -8.24 -1.12
C TYR A 223 -5.88 -7.64 0.26
N GLY A 224 -6.25 -6.37 0.47
CA GLY A 224 -5.98 -5.61 1.72
C GLY A 224 -6.67 -6.10 3.00
N LYS A 225 -7.17 -7.33 3.05
CA LYS A 225 -7.83 -7.93 4.23
C LYS A 225 -6.96 -9.01 4.87
N GLY A 226 -6.16 -8.65 5.87
CA GLY A 226 -5.52 -9.65 6.72
C GLY A 226 -4.73 -8.96 7.81
N LYS A 227 -4.92 -9.37 9.05
CA LYS A 227 -3.85 -9.19 10.04
C LYS A 227 -2.75 -10.16 9.61
N TRP A 228 -1.58 -9.61 9.32
CA TRP A 228 -0.35 -10.39 9.35
C TRP A 228 -0.10 -10.83 10.79
#